data_AF-A0A562JET7-F1
#
_entry.id   AF-A0A562JET7-F1
#
_cell.length_a   1.000
_cell.length_b   1.000
_cell.length_c   1.000
_cell.angle_alpha   90.00
_cell.angle_beta   90.00
_cell.angle_gamma   90.00
#
_symmetry.space_group_name_H-M   'P 1'
#
loop_
_entity.id
_entity.type
_entity.pdbx_description
1 polymer ?
#
loop_
_entity_poly.entity_id
_entity_poly.type
_entity_poly.pdbx_seq_one_letter_code
_entity_poly.pdbx_strand_id
1 'polypeptide(L)'
;MLKKPRHLCYVDTIATVSPSNGFARDYNINWKYPLGVNRLKDLFGLNVVPAPNSLKGSEYLAKNPQARAEDLIWAFANPNGLFIIQDWYTHGYLLV
;
A
#
# COMPACT_ATOMS: atom_id res chain seq x y z
N MET A 1 -10.85 15.79 -18.61
CA MET A 1 -11.87 15.68 -17.56
C MET A 1 -11.49 14.52 -16.63
N LEU A 2 -11.52 14.70 -15.31
CA LEU A 2 -11.14 13.65 -14.35
C LEU A 2 -12.38 12.85 -13.90
N LYS A 3 -12.23 11.53 -13.71
CA LYS A 3 -13.30 10.67 -13.17
C LYS A 3 -13.21 10.63 -11.65
N LYS A 4 -14.34 10.88 -10.97
CA LYS A 4 -14.42 10.72 -9.50
C LYS A 4 -14.57 9.22 -9.17
N PRO A 5 -13.74 8.65 -8.27
CA PRO A 5 -13.88 7.27 -7.85
C PRO A 5 -15.12 7.08 -6.94
N ARG A 6 -15.55 5.82 -6.79
CA ARG A 6 -16.59 5.46 -5.82
C ARG A 6 -16.11 5.67 -4.38
N HIS A 7 -17.04 5.85 -3.45
CA HIS A 7 -16.74 5.84 -2.03
C HIS A 7 -16.32 4.43 -1.55
N LEU A 8 -15.48 4.41 -0.51
CA LEU A 8 -15.14 3.20 0.26
C LEU A 8 -16.32 2.81 1.15
N CYS A 9 -16.54 1.51 1.27
CA CYS A 9 -17.52 0.88 2.12
C CYS A 9 -16.85 -0.12 3.06
N TYR A 10 -17.53 -0.47 4.15
CA TYR A 10 -17.13 -1.59 5.00
C TYR A 10 -17.00 -2.87 4.14
N VAL A 11 -16.09 -3.77 4.51
CA VAL A 11 -15.68 -4.99 3.77
C VAL A 11 -14.98 -4.79 2.42
N ASP A 12 -14.79 -3.55 1.95
CA ASP A 12 -14.01 -3.31 0.75
C ASP A 12 -12.57 -3.78 0.89
N THR A 13 -12.00 -4.23 -0.22
CA THR A 13 -10.58 -4.59 -0.29
C THR A 13 -9.76 -3.43 -0.82
N ILE A 14 -8.67 -3.13 -0.13
CA ILE A 14 -7.69 -2.14 -0.53
C ILE A 14 -6.34 -2.79 -0.80
N ALA A 15 -5.68 -2.33 -1.86
CA ALA A 15 -4.33 -2.71 -2.22
C ALA A 15 -3.34 -1.72 -1.63
N THR A 16 -2.27 -2.20 -1.02
CA THR A 16 -1.16 -1.35 -0.57
C THR A 16 0.03 -1.50 -1.50
N VAL A 17 0.53 -0.40 -2.06
CA VAL A 17 1.64 -0.37 -3.03
C VAL A 17 2.80 0.51 -2.54
N SER A 18 4.02 0.27 -3.02
CA SER A 18 5.22 1.07 -2.69
C SER A 18 5.83 1.69 -3.95
N PRO A 19 5.23 2.77 -4.49
CA PRO A 19 5.65 3.36 -5.76
C PRO A 19 6.92 4.22 -5.64
N SER A 20 7.26 4.67 -4.43
CA SER A 20 8.45 5.44 -4.13
C SER A 20 9.52 4.56 -3.49
N ASN A 21 9.46 4.39 -2.15
CA ASN A 21 10.44 3.65 -1.37
C ASN A 21 9.84 2.36 -0.78
N GLY A 22 10.64 1.30 -0.72
CA GLY A 22 10.25 -0.02 -0.20
C GLY A 22 10.33 -0.20 1.31
N PHE A 23 10.23 0.89 2.06
CA PHE A 23 10.52 0.97 3.50
C PHE A 23 9.62 0.09 4.39
N ALA A 24 8.44 -0.32 3.92
CA ALA A 24 7.49 -1.10 4.70
C ALA A 24 8.06 -2.42 5.28
N ARG A 25 9.15 -2.95 4.72
CA ARG A 25 9.83 -4.17 5.21
C ARG A 25 11.20 -3.94 5.82
N ASP A 26 11.67 -2.70 5.90
CA ASP A 26 12.99 -2.40 6.45
C ASP A 26 13.02 -2.62 7.97
N TYR A 27 14.13 -3.14 8.48
CA TYR A 27 14.24 -3.70 9.83
C TYR A 27 13.72 -2.78 10.95
N ASN A 28 14.02 -1.48 10.88
CA ASN A 28 13.66 -0.51 11.94
C ASN A 28 12.17 -0.08 11.91
N ILE A 29 11.44 -0.41 10.85
CA ILE A 29 10.09 0.14 10.58
C ILE A 29 9.09 -0.90 10.09
N ASN A 30 9.49 -2.18 9.98
CA ASN A 30 8.64 -3.28 9.53
C ASN A 30 7.37 -3.48 10.39
N TRP A 31 7.38 -3.05 11.64
CA TRP A 31 6.25 -3.12 12.58
C TRP A 31 5.13 -2.14 12.23
N LYS A 32 5.43 -1.05 11.49
CA LYS A 32 4.43 -0.04 11.14
C LYS A 32 3.42 -0.56 10.12
N TYR A 33 3.84 -1.40 9.19
CA TYR A 33 2.95 -2.01 8.20
C TYR A 33 1.81 -2.83 8.83
N PRO A 34 2.06 -3.86 9.66
CA PRO A 34 0.98 -4.61 10.29
C PRO A 34 0.13 -3.75 11.22
N LEU A 35 0.70 -2.73 11.89
CA LEU A 35 -0.09 -1.77 12.67
C LEU A 35 -1.07 -1.00 11.79
N GLY A 36 -0.64 -0.52 10.62
CA GLY A 36 -1.50 0.18 9.67
C GLY A 36 -2.59 -0.70 9.09
N VAL A 37 -2.25 -1.94 8.73
CA VAL A 37 -3.20 -2.97 8.30
C VAL A 37 -4.27 -3.20 9.37
N ASN A 38 -3.87 -3.36 10.64
CA ASN A 38 -4.81 -3.56 11.74
C ASN A 38 -5.72 -2.35 11.92
N ARG A 39 -5.20 -1.11 11.84
CA ARG A 39 -6.04 0.10 11.93
C ARG A 39 -7.07 0.18 10.81
N LEU A 40 -6.67 -0.11 9.58
CA LEU A 40 -7.57 -0.13 8.42
C LEU A 40 -8.68 -1.17 8.58
N LYS A 41 -8.34 -2.33 9.15
CA LYS A 41 -9.30 -3.39 9.47
C LYS A 41 -10.22 -3.02 10.63
N ASP A 42 -9.67 -2.61 11.75
CA ASP A 42 -10.40 -2.45 13.02
C ASP A 42 -11.27 -1.18 13.03
N LEU A 43 -10.78 -0.08 12.44
CA LEU A 43 -11.47 1.20 12.46
C LEU A 43 -12.40 1.39 11.25
N PHE A 44 -12.05 0.82 10.10
CA PHE A 44 -12.77 1.06 8.84
C PHE A 44 -13.38 -0.21 8.23
N GLY A 45 -13.13 -1.40 8.79
CA GLY A 45 -13.65 -2.66 8.28
C GLY A 45 -13.10 -3.08 6.93
N LEU A 46 -11.93 -2.57 6.56
CA LEU A 46 -11.34 -2.81 5.25
C LEU A 46 -10.49 -4.08 5.26
N ASN A 47 -10.55 -4.83 4.16
CA ASN A 47 -9.62 -5.90 3.86
C ASN A 47 -8.37 -5.30 3.22
N VAL A 48 -7.17 -5.64 3.69
CA VAL A 48 -5.92 -5.05 3.18
C VAL A 48 -5.06 -6.13 2.53
N VAL A 49 -4.65 -5.91 1.29
CA VAL A 49 -3.81 -6.84 0.53
C VAL A 49 -2.56 -6.10 0.02
N PRO A 50 -1.34 -6.54 0.35
CA PRO A 50 -0.14 -6.01 -0.27
C PRO A 50 -0.05 -6.41 -1.73
N ALA A 51 0.41 -5.49 -2.57
CA ALA A 51 0.78 -5.84 -3.93
C ALA A 51 1.98 -6.80 -3.93
N PRO A 52 2.16 -7.60 -5.00
CA PRO A 52 3.15 -8.69 -5.02
C PRO A 52 4.58 -8.28 -4.69
N ASN A 53 4.96 -7.04 -5.02
CA ASN A 53 6.32 -6.55 -4.80
C ASN A 53 6.45 -5.56 -3.63
N SER A 54 5.34 -5.03 -3.10
CA SER A 54 5.34 -3.86 -2.22
C SER A 54 6.06 -4.07 -0.88
N LEU A 55 6.24 -5.32 -0.46
CA LEU A 55 6.90 -5.69 0.79
C LEU A 55 8.27 -6.35 0.59
N LYS A 56 8.90 -6.21 -0.58
CA LYS A 56 10.23 -6.79 -0.87
C LYS A 56 11.41 -5.99 -0.31
N GLY A 57 11.15 -4.86 0.37
CA GLY A 57 12.17 -4.02 1.01
C GLY A 57 12.72 -2.91 0.12
N SER A 58 13.35 -1.91 0.75
CA SER A 58 13.81 -0.70 0.06
C SER A 58 14.89 -0.97 -0.97
N GLU A 59 15.88 -1.80 -0.63
CA GLU A 59 16.98 -2.14 -1.54
C GLU A 59 16.47 -2.81 -2.83
N TYR A 60 15.53 -3.75 -2.70
CA TYR A 60 14.92 -4.41 -3.86
C TYR A 60 14.17 -3.41 -4.73
N LEU A 61 13.26 -2.62 -4.14
CA LEU A 61 12.39 -1.73 -4.91
C LEU A 61 13.13 -0.53 -5.53
N ALA A 62 14.23 -0.10 -4.92
CA ALA A 62 15.14 0.89 -5.51
C ALA A 62 15.80 0.36 -6.79
N LYS A 63 16.25 -0.91 -6.78
CA LYS A 63 16.87 -1.57 -7.94
C LYS A 63 15.87 -2.04 -9.00
N ASN A 64 14.58 -2.16 -8.64
CA ASN A 64 13.54 -2.72 -9.51
C ASN A 64 12.37 -1.73 -9.73
N PRO A 65 12.57 -0.62 -10.47
CA PRO A 65 11.49 0.32 -10.80
C PRO A 65 10.35 -0.35 -11.60
N GLN A 66 10.67 -1.35 -12.42
CA GLN A 66 9.66 -2.13 -13.14
C GLN A 66 8.70 -2.84 -12.17
N ALA A 67 9.21 -3.46 -11.10
CA ALA A 67 8.38 -4.13 -10.09
C ALA A 67 7.40 -3.15 -9.40
N ARG A 68 7.81 -1.88 -9.21
CA ARG A 68 6.92 -0.83 -8.69
C ARG A 68 5.81 -0.47 -9.68
N ALA A 69 6.14 -0.39 -10.97
CA ALA A 69 5.14 -0.15 -12.02
C ALA A 69 4.17 -1.33 -12.15
N GLU A 70 4.67 -2.57 -12.07
CA GLU A 70 3.85 -3.78 -12.07
C GLU A 70 2.86 -3.81 -10.91
N ASP A 71 3.27 -3.40 -9.71
CA ASP A 71 2.37 -3.29 -8.55
C ASP A 71 1.25 -2.26 -8.77
N LEU A 72 1.55 -1.13 -9.43
CA LEU A 72 0.53 -0.14 -9.79
C LEU A 72 -0.45 -0.71 -10.82
N ILE A 73 0.06 -1.35 -11.88
CA ILE A 73 -0.78 -1.99 -12.91
C ILE A 73 -1.65 -3.08 -12.27
N TRP A 74 -1.07 -3.90 -11.42
CA TRP A 74 -1.78 -4.94 -10.67
C TRP A 74 -2.89 -4.34 -9.81
N ALA A 75 -2.62 -3.25 -9.08
CA ALA A 75 -3.62 -2.59 -8.25
C ALA A 75 -4.79 -2.02 -9.10
N PHE A 76 -4.50 -1.38 -10.23
CA PHE A 76 -5.53 -0.84 -11.13
C PHE A 76 -6.32 -1.92 -11.89
N ALA A 77 -5.71 -3.07 -12.17
CA ALA A 77 -6.37 -4.18 -12.85
C ALA A 77 -7.37 -4.93 -11.96
N ASN A 78 -7.30 -4.76 -10.64
CA ASN A 78 -8.23 -5.39 -9.71
C ASN A 78 -9.50 -4.54 -9.57
N PRO A 79 -10.67 -4.99 -10.08
CA PRO A 79 -11.88 -4.16 -10.20
C PRO A 79 -12.48 -3.70 -8.87
N ASN A 80 -12.08 -4.33 -7.75
CA ASN A 80 -12.54 -3.99 -6.41
C ASN A 80 -11.47 -3.27 -5.57
N GLY A 81 -10.25 -3.12 -6.06
CA GLY A 81 -9.11 -2.60 -5.31
C GLY A 81 -9.07 -1.07 -5.32
N LEU A 82 -9.50 -0.43 -4.24
CA LEU A 82 -9.01 0.92 -3.95
C LEU A 82 -7.54 0.83 -3.51
N PHE A 83 -6.70 1.79 -3.90
CA PHE A 83 -5.27 1.73 -3.62
C PHE A 83 -4.86 2.74 -2.55
N ILE A 84 -4.02 2.30 -1.61
CA ILE A 84 -3.29 3.17 -0.70
C ILE A 84 -1.83 3.20 -1.14
N ILE A 85 -1.34 4.39 -1.42
CA ILE A 85 0.07 4.64 -1.66
C ILE A 85 0.77 4.63 -0.30
N GLN A 86 1.61 3.63 -0.08
CA GLN A 86 2.47 3.61 1.09
C GLN A 86 3.66 4.54 0.83
N ASP A 87 3.64 5.72 1.46
CA ASP A 87 4.82 6.57 1.55
C ASP A 87 5.19 6.71 3.03
N TRP A 88 6.42 6.28 3.37
CA TRP A 88 6.89 6.24 4.74
C TRP A 88 8.00 7.27 4.92
N TYR A 89 7.72 8.35 5.65
CA TYR A 89 8.77 9.25 6.10
C TYR A 89 9.44 8.70 7.36
N THR A 90 10.76 8.79 7.41
CA THR A 90 11.59 8.41 8.58
C THR A 90 11.18 9.10 9.88
N HIS A 91 10.42 10.22 9.80
CA HIS A 91 10.00 11.03 10.94
C HIS A 91 8.48 11.24 11.06
N GLY A 92 7.67 10.54 10.25
CA GLY A 92 6.23 10.80 10.14
C GLY A 92 5.35 9.64 10.62
N TYR A 93 4.26 9.99 11.29
CA TYR A 93 3.14 9.08 11.57
C TYR A 93 2.55 8.54 10.28
N LEU A 94 1.98 7.34 10.38
CA LEU A 94 1.14 6.73 9.35
C LEU A 94 -0.02 7.70 9.03
N LEU A 95 -0.03 8.29 7.84
CA LEU A 95 -1.24 8.89 7.28
C LEU A 95 -2.12 7.71 6.82
N VAL A 96 -3.05 7.32 7.69
CA VAL A 96 -4.24 6.55 7.30
C VAL A 96 -5.34 7.56 7.04
#